data_AF-A0A0U1NQU9-F1
#
_entry.id   AF-A0A0U1NQU9-F1
#
_cell.length_a   1.000
_cell.length_b   1.000
_cell.length_c   1.000
_cell.angle_alpha   90.00
_cell.angle_beta   90.00
_cell.angle_gamma   90.00
#
_symmetry.space_group_name_H-M   'P 1'
#
loop_
_entity.id
_entity.type
_entity.pdbx_description
1 polymer ?
#
loop_
_entity_poly.entity_id
_entity_poly.type
_entity_poly.pdbx_seq_one_letter_code
_entity_poly.pdbx_strand_id
1 'polypeptide(L)' 'MYKWDVKGKAVFSFNEQYLLLSVIKGDGILVHSGEQYSLKKGTHLIIPVGLGEFEVDGDCELMVVSHP' A
#
# COMPACT_ATOMS: atom_id res chain seq x y z
N MET A 1 -3.34 -13.50 -1.34
CA MET A 1 -3.20 -12.44 -2.37
C MET A 1 -4.52 -11.69 -2.44
N TYR A 2 -4.48 -10.38 -2.25
CA TYR A 2 -5.64 -9.50 -2.17
C TYR A 2 -5.51 -8.38 -3.21
N LYS A 3 -6.64 -7.87 -3.71
CA LYS A 3 -6.66 -6.69 -4.57
C LYS A 3 -7.30 -5.54 -3.80
N TRP A 4 -6.59 -4.44 -3.67
CA TRP A 4 -7.08 -3.20 -3.10
C TRP A 4 -7.37 -2.22 -4.23
N ASP A 5 -8.59 -1.72 -4.25
CA ASP A 5 -9.03 -0.67 -5.14
C ASP A 5 -9.22 0.57 -4.26
N VAL A 6 -8.25 1.48 -4.31
CA VAL A 6 -8.25 2.70 -3.52
C VAL A 6 -8.75 3.82 -4.41
N LYS A 7 -9.83 4.49 -3.96
CA LYS A 7 -10.42 5.66 -4.62
C LYS A 7 -10.54 6.79 -3.59
N GLY A 8 -9.58 7.71 -3.61
CA GLY A 8 -9.39 8.71 -2.57
C GLY A 8 -8.49 8.19 -1.46
N LYS A 9 -8.89 8.37 -0.19
CA LYS A 9 -8.06 7.99 0.97
C LYS A 9 -8.53 6.68 1.59
N ALA A 10 -7.61 5.74 1.76
CA ALA A 10 -7.83 4.49 2.47
C ALA A 10 -6.73 4.29 3.53
N VAL A 11 -7.12 3.95 4.75
CA VAL A 11 -6.20 3.70 5.87
C VAL A 11 -6.13 2.20 6.13
N PHE A 12 -4.92 1.69 6.32
CA PHE A 12 -4.63 0.28 6.51
C PHE A 12 -3.71 0.07 7.72
N SER A 13 -3.94 -1.00 8.46
CA SER A 13 -3.18 -1.37 9.67
C SER A 13 -2.80 -2.85 9.60
N PHE A 14 -1.50 -3.14 9.52
CA PHE A 14 -0.98 -4.51 9.44
C PHE A 14 0.17 -4.72 10.42
N ASN A 15 -0.03 -5.63 11.37
CA ASN A 15 0.92 -5.86 12.48
C ASN A 15 1.50 -7.28 12.52
N GLU A 16 0.98 -8.21 11.72
CA GLU A 16 1.26 -9.64 11.91
C GLU A 16 2.07 -10.27 10.77
N GLN A 17 2.15 -9.63 9.59
CA GLN A 17 2.81 -10.17 8.39
C GLN A 17 3.43 -9.05 7.56
N TYR A 18 4.47 -9.37 6.77
CA TYR A 18 4.98 -8.43 5.78
C TYR A 18 4.05 -8.39 4.57
N LEU A 19 3.88 -7.21 3.98
CA LEU A 19 3.07 -7.06 2.78
C LEU A 19 3.94 -6.71 1.59
N LEU A 20 3.79 -7.45 0.50
CA LEU A 20 4.26 -7.04 -0.80
C LEU A 20 3.14 -6.28 -1.50
N LEU A 21 3.34 -5.00 -1.76
CA LEU A 21 2.39 -4.18 -2.53
C LEU A 21 2.94 -3.98 -3.95
N SER A 22 2.09 -4.25 -4.93
CA SER A 22 2.36 -4.02 -6.35
C SER A 22 1.29 -3.11 -6.93
N VAL A 23 1.69 -1.96 -7.47
CA VAL A 23 0.74 -1.07 -8.15
C VAL A 23 0.47 -1.61 -9.55
N ILE A 24 -0.75 -2.11 -9.76
CA ILE A 24 -1.17 -2.69 -11.04
C ILE A 24 -1.64 -1.60 -11.99
N LYS A 25 -2.31 -0.57 -11.45
CA LYS A 25 -2.90 0.52 -12.24
C LYS A 25 -3.10 1.77 -11.40
N GLY A 26 -3.08 2.92 -12.07
CA GLY A 26 -3.34 4.21 -11.44
C GLY A 26 -2.13 4.79 -10.73
N ASP A 27 -2.39 5.86 -9.99
CA ASP A 27 -1.39 6.66 -9.31
C ASP A 27 -1.94 7.07 -7.95
N GLY A 28 -1.12 6.91 -6.92
CA GLY A 28 -1.47 7.28 -5.55
C GLY A 28 -0.22 7.60 -4.74
N ILE A 29 -0.44 7.88 -3.47
CA ILE A 29 0.60 8.25 -2.52
C ILE A 29 0.37 7.46 -1.25
N LEU A 30 1.37 6.70 -0.81
CA LEU A 30 1.36 6.11 0.51
C LEU A 30 1.95 7.11 1.50
N VAL A 31 1.20 7.43 2.54
CA VAL A 31 1.61 8.31 3.63
C VAL A 31 1.81 7.48 4.89
N HIS A 32 3.01 7.53 5.44
CA HIS A 32 3.37 6.84 6.68
C HIS A 32 4.28 7.72 7.53
N SER A 33 3.93 7.93 8.80
CA SER A 33 4.72 8.73 9.75
C SER A 33 5.14 10.13 9.25
N GLY A 34 4.35 10.73 8.34
CA GLY A 34 4.65 12.02 7.71
C GLY A 34 5.53 11.95 6.46
N GLU A 35 6.04 10.78 6.10
CA GLU A 35 6.70 10.54 4.81
C GLU A 35 5.67 10.15 3.74
N GLN A 36 5.93 10.59 2.51
CA GLN A 36 5.05 10.37 1.36
C GLN A 36 5.80 9.61 0.27
N TYR A 37 5.27 8.46 -0.11
CA TYR A 37 5.82 7.56 -1.11
C TYR A 37 4.91 7.54 -2.33
N SER A 38 5.42 7.97 -3.49
CA SER A 38 4.63 7.94 -4.73
C SER A 38 4.44 6.50 -5.23
N LEU A 39 3.18 6.07 -5.30
CA LEU A 39 2.76 4.80 -5.85
C LEU A 39 2.34 5.02 -7.31
N LYS A 40 3.15 4.56 -8.26
CA LYS A 40 2.83 4.60 -9.68
C LYS A 40 2.75 3.19 -10.23
N LYS A 41 2.02 2.99 -11.32
CA LYS A 41 1.96 1.70 -12.00
C LYS A 41 3.37 1.11 -12.21
N GLY A 42 3.55 -0.13 -11.76
CA GLY A 42 4.83 -0.84 -11.81
C GLY A 42 5.72 -0.65 -10.59
N THR A 43 5.36 0.22 -9.65
CA THR A 43 6.03 0.31 -8.35
C THR A 43 5.74 -0.93 -7.52
N HIS A 44 6.82 -1.51 -6.99
CA HIS A 44 6.78 -2.61 -6.04
C HIS A 44 7.38 -2.11 -4.73
N LEU A 45 6.67 -2.32 -3.63
CA LEU A 45 7.14 -1.93 -2.31
C LEU A 45 6.86 -3.04 -1.31
N ILE A 46 7.68 -3.08 -0.27
CA ILE A 46 7.58 -4.04 0.81
C ILE A 46 7.26 -3.27 2.08
N ILE A 47 6.16 -3.62 2.73
CA ILE A 47 5.79 -3.13 4.04
C ILE A 47 6.31 -4.14 5.08
N PRO A 48 7.30 -3.76 5.90
CA PRO A 48 7.81 -4.63 6.95
C PRO A 48 6.75 -4.86 8.05
N VAL A 49 6.91 -5.98 8.77
CA VAL A 49 6.11 -6.27 9.97
C VAL A 49 6.35 -5.18 11.01
N GLY A 50 5.27 -4.64 11.57
CA GLY A 50 5.35 -3.60 12.58
C GLY A 50 5.48 -2.18 12.03
N LEU A 51 5.29 -1.97 10.72
CA LEU A 51 5.15 -0.62 10.15
C LEU A 51 3.95 0.13 10.76
N GLY A 52 2.88 -0.57 11.14
CA GLY A 52 1.72 -0.01 11.81
C GLY A 52 0.65 0.50 10.84
N GLU A 53 0.06 1.65 11.15
CA GLU A 53 -0.96 2.30 10.32
C GLU A 53 -0.33 3.15 9.20
N PHE A 54 -0.78 2.92 7.96
CA PHE A 54 -0.42 3.72 6.80
C PHE A 54 -1.65 4.12 6.01
N GLU A 55 -1.59 5.28 5.36
CA GLU A 55 -2.65 5.80 4.51
C GLU A 55 -2.22 5.68 3.05
N VAL A 56 -3.16 5.32 2.18
CA VAL A 56 -2.99 5.40 0.73
C VAL A 56 -4.01 6.40 0.21
N ASP A 57 -3.53 7.44 -0.45
CA ASP A 57 -4.34 8.49 -1.05
C ASP A 57 -4.14 8.53 -2.58
N GLY A 58 -5.22 8.33 -3.33
CA GLY A 58 -5.21 8.39 -4.78
C GLY A 58 -6.26 7.49 -5.43
N ASP A 59 -6.17 7.35 -6.75
CA ASP A 59 -6.98 6.40 -7.52
C ASP A 59 -6.04 5.35 -8.09
N CYS A 60 -5.88 4.24 -7.36
CA CYS A 60 -4.97 3.17 -7.75
C CYS A 60 -5.45 1.77 -7.35
N GLU A 61 -5.12 0.81 -8.21
CA GLU A 61 -5.31 -0.62 -7.95
C GLU A 61 -3.98 -1.22 -7.51
N LEU A 62 -3.97 -1.74 -6.28
CA LEU A 62 -2.84 -2.38 -5.64
C LEU A 62 -3.11 -3.88 -5.48
N MET A 63 -2.13 -4.71 -5.81
CA MET A 63 -2.11 -6.11 -5.38
C MET A 63 -1.28 -6.25 -4.13
N VAL A 64 -1.87 -6.87 -3.12
CA VAL A 64 -1.27 -7.09 -1.82
C VAL A 64 -1.05 -8.58 -1.62
N VAL A 65 0.19 -8.98 -1.41
CA VAL A 65 0.54 -10.35 -1.07
C VAL A 65 1.06 -10.36 0.36
N SER A 66 0.32 -11.04 1.24
CA SER A 66 0.75 -11.32 2.60
C SER A 66 1.31 -12.74 2.65
N HIS A 67 2.45 -12.91 3.32
CA HIS A 67 3.00 -14.22 3.66
C HIS A 67 3.24 -14.26 5.17
N PRO A 68 3.04 -15.43 5.81
CA PRO A 68 3.41 -15.65 7.20
C PRO A 68 4.93 -15.56 7.42
#